data_AF-A0A7V3UV83-F1
#
_entry.id   AF-A0A7V3UV83-F1
#
_cell.length_a   1.000
_cell.length_b   1.000
_cell.length_c   1.000
_cell.angle_alpha   90.00
_cell.angle_beta   90.00
_cell.angle_gamma   90.00
#
_symmetry.space_group_name_H-M   'P 1'
#
loop_
_entity.id
_entity.type
_entity.pdbx_description
1 polymer ?
#
loop_
_entity_poly.entity_id
_entity_poly.type
_entity_poly.pdbx_seq_one_letter_code
_entity_poly.pdbx_strand_id
1 'polypeptide(L)'
;MKLKNLTIVDHPLAKRDLTILRDKNTTPLEFRNAIKRISSVLVTAVTKNFELKEIKVQTPLEKTIGYKLNHEVVIVPILRAGLSLVDPFLEMIPDARV
;
A
#
# COMPACT_ATOMS: atom_id res chain seq x y z
N MET A 1 13.61 12.43 -20.06
CA MET A 1 14.49 12.23 -18.88
C MET A 1 13.95 11.05 -18.07
N LYS A 2 14.60 9.88 -18.12
CA LYS A 2 14.21 8.74 -17.26
C LYS A 2 14.91 8.89 -15.91
N LEU A 3 14.14 9.13 -14.86
CA LEU A 3 14.64 9.16 -13.49
C LEU A 3 14.85 7.72 -13.01
N LYS A 4 16.09 7.35 -12.67
CA LYS A 4 16.51 5.96 -12.41
C LYS A 4 15.74 5.29 -11.25
N ASN A 5 15.32 6.06 -10.25
CA ASN A 5 14.67 5.57 -9.04
C ASN A 5 13.24 6.13 -8.85
N LEU A 6 12.57 6.52 -9.95
CA LEU A 6 11.19 6.99 -9.92
C LEU A 6 10.28 5.97 -10.59
N THR A 7 9.31 5.46 -9.85
CA THR A 7 8.22 4.65 -10.38
C THR A 7 6.93 5.48 -10.35
N ILE A 8 6.35 5.75 -11.52
CA ILE A 8 5.04 6.38 -11.63
C ILE A 8 3.99 5.27 -11.58
N VAL A 9 3.15 5.28 -10.53
CA VAL A 9 2.03 4.34 -10.41
C VAL A 9 0.91 4.81 -11.33
N ASP A 10 0.85 4.25 -12.54
CA ASP A 10 -0.21 4.53 -13.50
C ASP A 10 -1.40 3.57 -13.30
N HIS A 11 -2.34 3.98 -12.46
CA HIS A 11 -3.58 3.24 -12.21
C HIS A 11 -4.81 4.16 -12.35
N PRO A 12 -5.89 3.75 -13.07
CA PRO A 12 -7.06 4.61 -13.30
C PRO A 12 -7.71 5.13 -12.02
N LEU A 13 -7.83 4.29 -10.99
CA LEU A 13 -8.40 4.72 -9.70
C LEU A 13 -7.51 5.73 -8.98
N ALA A 14 -6.18 5.58 -9.06
CA ALA A 14 -5.25 6.56 -8.49
C ALA A 14 -5.32 7.88 -9.24
N LYS A 15 -5.47 7.87 -10.58
CA LYS A 15 -5.69 9.08 -11.38
C LYS A 15 -6.97 9.80 -10.97
N ARG A 16 -8.10 9.08 -10.83
CA ARG A 16 -9.37 9.66 -10.36
C ARG A 16 -9.22 10.30 -8.98
N ASP A 17 -8.64 9.58 -8.01
CA ASP A 17 -8.51 10.09 -6.65
C ASP A 17 -7.48 11.23 -6.56
N LEU A 18 -6.45 11.21 -7.39
CA LEU A 18 -5.51 12.32 -7.51
C LEU A 18 -6.19 13.59 -8.02
N THR A 19 -7.18 13.48 -8.92
CA THR A 19 -8.01 14.62 -9.33
C THR A 19 -8.77 15.19 -8.14
N ILE A 20 -9.38 14.35 -7.29
CA ILE A 20 -10.07 14.79 -6.06
C ILE A 20 -9.09 15.52 -5.13
N LEU A 21 -7.90 14.96 -4.90
CA LEU A 21 -6.89 15.60 -4.04
C LEU A 21 -6.39 16.94 -4.58
N ARG A 22 -6.47 17.18 -5.89
CA ARG A 22 -6.01 18.41 -6.54
C ARG A 22 -7.09 19.48 -6.67
N ASP A 23 -8.37 19.11 -6.59
CA ASP A 23 -9.45 20.09 -6.65
C ASP A 23 -9.50 20.94 -5.37
N LYS A 24 -9.43 22.25 -5.54
CA LYS A 24 -9.47 23.24 -4.44
C LYS A 24 -10.81 23.25 -3.70
N ASN A 25 -11.87 22.73 -4.30
CA ASN A 25 -13.21 22.70 -3.70
C ASN A 25 -13.46 21.43 -2.88
N THR A 26 -12.52 20.47 -2.88
CA THR A 26 -12.65 19.20 -2.16
C THR A 26 -12.77 19.41 -0.67
N THR A 27 -13.79 18.78 -0.06
CA THR A 27 -14.00 18.88 1.38
C THR A 27 -12.93 18.08 2.15
N PRO A 28 -12.65 18.43 3.42
CA PRO A 28 -11.68 17.67 4.23
C PRO A 28 -12.01 16.17 4.37
N LEU A 29 -13.30 15.81 4.35
CA LEU A 29 -13.72 14.41 4.43
C LEU A 29 -13.39 13.65 3.14
N GLU A 30 -13.74 14.23 1.98
CA GLU A 30 -13.43 13.64 0.67
C GLU A 30 -11.94 13.52 0.45
N PHE A 31 -11.16 14.51 0.86
CA PHE A 31 -9.70 14.49 0.78
C PHE A 31 -9.12 13.30 1.57
N ARG A 32 -9.54 13.12 2.82
CA ARG A 32 -9.10 11.98 3.65
C ARG A 32 -9.46 10.64 3.01
N ASN A 33 -10.68 10.53 2.48
CA ASN A 33 -11.14 9.30 1.82
C ASN A 33 -10.37 9.02 0.52
N ALA A 34 -10.06 10.05 -0.26
CA ALA A 34 -9.27 9.92 -1.49
C ALA A 34 -7.81 9.52 -1.19
N ILE A 35 -7.19 10.09 -0.15
CA ILE A 35 -5.84 9.67 0.30
C ILE A 35 -5.84 8.20 0.70
N LYS A 36 -6.85 7.74 1.48
CA LYS A 36 -6.92 6.33 1.89
C LYS A 36 -6.97 5.40 0.68
N ARG A 37 -7.82 5.71 -0.31
CA ARG A 37 -7.91 4.90 -1.55
C ARG A 37 -6.63 4.92 -2.37
N ILE A 38 -5.97 6.07 -2.52
CA ILE A 38 -4.66 6.14 -3.18
C ILE A 38 -3.64 5.28 -2.45
N SER A 39 -3.63 5.32 -1.12
CA SER A 39 -2.69 4.54 -0.31
C SER A 39 -2.84 3.03 -0.54
N SER A 40 -4.07 2.53 -0.68
CA SER A 40 -4.33 1.13 -1.05
C SER A 40 -3.75 0.78 -2.44
N VAL A 41 -3.82 1.70 -3.40
CA VAL A 41 -3.19 1.49 -4.72
C VAL A 41 -1.66 1.57 -4.61
N LEU A 42 -1.12 2.44 -3.77
CA LEU A 42 0.32 2.57 -3.57
C LEU A 42 0.91 1.32 -2.91
N VAL A 43 0.30 0.83 -1.82
CA VAL A 43 0.82 -0.35 -1.11
C VAL A 43 0.87 -1.56 -2.04
N THR A 44 -0.17 -1.81 -2.84
CA THR A 44 -0.17 -2.91 -3.82
C THR A 44 0.88 -2.74 -4.92
N ALA A 45 1.17 -1.49 -5.32
CA ALA A 45 2.20 -1.20 -6.32
C ALA A 45 3.62 -1.39 -5.76
N VAL A 46 3.90 -0.93 -4.53
CA VAL A 46 5.25 -0.98 -3.94
C VAL A 46 5.63 -2.37 -3.42
N THR A 47 4.65 -3.18 -3.02
CA THR A 47 4.89 -4.54 -2.51
C THR A 47 5.05 -5.59 -3.62
N LYS A 48 4.85 -5.20 -4.89
CA LYS A 48 4.86 -6.12 -6.04
C LYS A 48 6.10 -7.02 -6.15
N ASN A 49 7.25 -6.51 -5.72
CA ASN A 49 8.53 -7.21 -5.82
C ASN A 49 9.05 -7.71 -4.46
N PHE A 50 8.19 -7.84 -3.45
CA PHE A 50 8.60 -8.36 -2.16
C PHE A 50 9.03 -9.82 -2.28
N GLU A 51 10.16 -10.14 -1.65
CA GLU A 51 10.64 -11.51 -1.58
C GLU A 51 9.73 -12.36 -0.69
N LEU A 52 9.47 -13.57 -1.15
CA LEU A 52 8.65 -14.55 -0.46
C LEU A 52 9.50 -15.72 0.01
N LYS A 53 9.12 -16.30 1.15
CA LYS A 53 9.67 -17.56 1.67
C LYS A 53 8.60 -18.64 1.63
N GLU A 54 8.97 -19.80 1.10
CA GLU A 54 8.13 -20.99 1.12
C GLU A 54 7.96 -21.55 2.53
N ILE A 55 6.73 -21.97 2.85
CA ILE A 55 6.38 -22.62 4.11
C ILE A 55 5.47 -23.82 3.84
N LYS A 56 5.61 -24.90 4.61
CA LYS A 56 4.67 -26.02 4.55
C LYS A 56 3.44 -25.69 5.40
N VAL A 57 2.25 -25.83 4.84
CA VAL A 57 0.97 -25.59 5.54
C VAL A 57 0.05 -26.80 5.41
N GLN A 58 -0.75 -27.06 6.44
CA GLN A 58 -1.82 -28.06 6.43
C GLN A 58 -3.13 -27.36 6.08
N THR A 59 -3.74 -27.73 4.96
CA THR A 59 -5.10 -27.31 4.61
C THR A 59 -6.10 -28.32 5.17
N PRO A 60 -7.42 -28.03 5.15
CA PRO A 60 -8.43 -29.02 5.55
C PRO A 60 -8.36 -30.34 4.77
N LEU A 61 -7.78 -30.35 3.57
CA LEU A 61 -7.70 -31.53 2.71
C LEU A 61 -6.32 -32.19 2.71
N GLU A 62 -5.24 -31.41 2.60
CA GLU A 62 -3.88 -31.95 2.45
C GLU A 62 -2.77 -30.94 2.84
N LYS A 63 -1.52 -31.42 2.88
CA LYS A 63 -0.34 -30.56 3.06
C LYS A 63 0.08 -29.96 1.73
N THR A 64 0.38 -28.67 1.71
CA THR A 64 0.89 -27.98 0.53
C THR A 64 1.94 -26.92 0.89
N ILE A 65 2.51 -26.27 -0.13
CA ILE A 65 3.44 -25.15 0.00
C ILE A 65 2.64 -23.84 -0.05
N GLY A 66 2.77 -23.03 0.99
CA GLY A 66 2.31 -21.65 1.05
C GLY A 66 3.49 -20.67 1.05
N TYR A 67 3.18 -19.38 1.16
CA TYR A 67 4.17 -18.31 1.13
C TYR A 67 3.97 -17.35 2.28
N LYS A 68 5.08 -16.80 2.77
CA LYS A 68 5.10 -15.64 3.67
C LYS A 68 6.08 -14.60 3.16
N LEU A 69 5.95 -13.36 3.60
CA LEU A 69 6.98 -12.34 3.36
C LEU A 69 8.31 -12.79 3.97
N ASN A 70 9.39 -12.59 3.22
CA ASN A 70 10.74 -12.98 3.67
C ASN A 70 11.32 -12.03 4.73
N HIS A 71 10.82 -10.78 4.78
CA HIS A 71 11.37 -9.70 5.60
C HIS A 71 10.30 -9.04 6.46
N GLU A 72 10.70 -8.49 7.60
CA GLU A 72 9.84 -7.62 8.40
C GLU A 72 9.68 -6.26 7.72
N VAL A 73 8.47 -5.70 7.76
CA VAL A 73 8.16 -4.40 7.17
C VAL A 73 8.02 -3.35 8.28
N VAL A 74 8.64 -2.19 8.07
CA VAL A 74 8.52 -1.03 8.97
C VAL A 74 7.96 0.14 8.19
N ILE A 75 6.87 0.74 8.69
CA ILE A 75 6.19 1.89 8.10
C ILE A 75 6.58 3.12 8.93
N VAL A 76 7.28 4.08 8.33
CA VAL A 76 7.72 5.30 9.04
C VAL A 76 6.97 6.52 8.51
N PRO A 77 5.86 6.95 9.14
CA PRO A 77 5.11 8.12 8.69
C PRO A 77 5.81 9.42 9.07
N ILE A 78 5.95 10.33 8.11
CA ILE A 78 6.40 11.71 8.38
C ILE A 78 5.21 12.51 8.88
N LEU A 79 5.26 12.92 10.15
CA LEU A 79 4.14 13.59 10.81
C LEU A 79 3.99 15.05 10.37
N ARG A 80 2.77 15.60 10.34
CA ARG A 80 1.46 14.96 10.66
C ARG A 80 0.77 14.33 9.44
N ALA A 81 1.09 14.82 8.25
CA ALA A 81 0.37 14.47 7.02
C ALA A 81 0.50 12.98 6.65
N GLY A 82 1.61 12.33 7.03
CA GLY A 82 1.85 10.91 6.76
C GLY A 82 0.86 9.96 7.45
N LEU A 83 0.19 10.39 8.54
CA LEU A 83 -0.76 9.53 9.27
C LEU A 83 -1.92 9.04 8.40
N SER A 84 -2.37 9.85 7.43
CA SER A 84 -3.49 9.47 6.57
C SER A 84 -3.15 8.33 5.58
N LEU A 85 -1.86 8.01 5.41
CA LEU A 85 -1.37 6.94 4.55
C LEU A 85 -1.19 5.61 5.31
N VAL A 86 -1.12 5.64 6.64
CA VAL A 86 -0.68 4.47 7.44
C VAL A 86 -1.76 3.39 7.48
N ASP A 87 -3.03 3.76 7.73
CA ASP A 87 -4.10 2.78 7.92
C ASP A 87 -4.17 1.75 6.77
N PRO A 88 -4.16 2.14 5.48
CA PRO A 88 -4.27 1.18 4.39
C PRO A 88 -3.00 0.32 4.20
N PHE A 89 -1.83 0.82 4.63
CA PHE A 89 -0.60 0.02 4.62
C PHE A 89 -0.65 -1.06 5.72
N LEU A 90 -1.10 -0.70 6.92
CA LEU A 90 -1.29 -1.65 8.01
C LEU A 90 -2.38 -2.69 7.71
N GLU A 91 -3.45 -2.28 7.03
CA GLU A 91 -4.51 -3.21 6.61
C GLU A 91 -3.97 -4.28 5.64
N MET A 92 -3.05 -3.91 4.74
CA MET A 92 -2.45 -4.84 3.78
C MET A 92 -1.25 -5.62 4.34
N ILE A 93 -0.56 -5.09 5.35
CA ILE A 93 0.59 -5.73 6.00
C ILE A 93 0.42 -5.64 7.53
N PRO A 94 -0.43 -6.49 8.13
CA PRO A 94 -0.78 -6.39 9.55
C PRO A 94 0.40 -6.57 10.51
N ASP A 95 1.40 -7.35 10.09
CA ASP A 95 2.60 -7.62 10.89
C ASP A 95 3.65 -6.49 10.81
N ALA A 96 3.36 -5.41 10.06
CA ALA A 96 4.27 -4.28 9.93
C ALA A 96 4.36 -3.49 11.25
N ARG A 97 5.56 -2.99 11.56
CA ARG A 97 5.81 -2.09 12.69
C ARG A 97 5.65 -0.63 12.24
N VAL A 98 5.21 0.26 13.14
CA VAL A 98 5.05 1.71 12.87
C VAL A 98 5.81 2.52 13.90
#